data_AF-A0ABD5LYX9-F1
#
_entry.id   AF-A0ABD5LYX9-F1
#
_cell.length_a   1.000
_cell.length_b   1.000
_cell.length_c   1.000
_cell.angle_alpha   90.00
_cell.angle_beta   90.00
_cell.angle_gamma   90.00
#
_symmetry.space_group_name_H-M   'P 1'
#
loop_
_entity.id
_entity.type
_entity.pdbx_description
1 polymer ?
#
loop_
_entity_poly.entity_id
_entity_poly.type
_entity_poly.pdbx_seq_one_letter_code
_entity_poly.pdbx_strand_id
1 'polypeptide(L)'
;MDRLLKILPILFIARMDADDICEPTRFQKQIEYFESNPHVAVCGTQVTEFHDNGYTQIKKNTNRTSHLYKNIIKRCPFNHPTVMFNLSK
;
A
#
# COMPACT_ATOMS: atom_id res chain seq x y z
N MET A 1 -16.23 1.08 5.05
CA MET A 1 -15.15 2.07 5.20
C MET A 1 -15.74 3.49 5.39
N ASP A 2 -16.62 3.93 4.48
CA ASP A 2 -17.12 5.32 4.38
C ASP A 2 -17.76 5.96 5.63
N ARG A 3 -18.36 5.17 6.53
CA ARG A 3 -18.99 5.73 7.74
C ARG A 3 -18.00 6.04 8.88
N LEU A 4 -16.88 5.32 8.94
CA LEU A 4 -15.87 5.48 10.01
C LEU A 4 -14.98 6.71 9.78
N LEU A 5 -14.73 7.07 8.53
CA LEU A 5 -13.84 8.18 8.15
C LEU A 5 -14.35 9.56 8.58
N LYS A 6 -15.64 9.68 8.89
CA LYS A 6 -16.26 10.97 9.23
C LYS A 6 -16.21 11.31 10.73
N ILE A 7 -15.79 10.37 11.58
CA ILE A 7 -16.01 10.46 13.03
C ILE A 7 -14.67 10.47 13.81
N LEU A 8 -13.58 9.98 13.20
CA LEU A 8 -12.29 9.84 13.87
C LEU A 8 -11.20 10.66 13.17
N PRO A 9 -10.28 11.28 13.91
CA PRO A 9 -9.08 11.91 13.35
C PRO A 9 -8.10 10.81 12.93
N ILE A 10 -8.29 10.28 11.72
CA ILE A 10 -7.47 9.21 11.15
C ILE A 10 -6.31 9.84 10.37
N LEU A 11 -5.07 9.55 10.76
CA LEU A 11 -3.89 10.03 10.03
C LEU A 11 -3.54 9.13 8.85
N PHE A 12 -3.66 7.81 9.04
CA PHE A 12 -3.31 6.83 8.03
C PHE A 12 -4.39 5.75 7.86
N ILE A 13 -4.61 5.30 6.63
CA ILE A 13 -5.44 4.14 6.31
C ILE A 13 -4.57 3.15 5.55
N ALA A 14 -4.39 1.95 6.09
CA ALA A 14 -3.80 0.84 5.35
C ALA A 14 -4.90 -0.12 4.89
N ARG A 15 -4.84 -0.55 3.62
CA ARG A 15 -5.62 -1.66 3.12
C ARG A 15 -4.86 -2.96 3.39
N MET A 16 -5.59 -3.98 3.84
CA MET A 16 -5.09 -5.33 4.03
C MET A 16 -6.24 -6.29 3.72
N ASP A 17 -5.97 -7.31 2.90
CA ASP A 17 -6.93 -8.36 2.63
C ASP A 17 -6.86 -9.41 3.78
N ALA A 18 -7.98 -10.05 4.13
CA ALA A 18 -8.10 -10.82 5.38
C ALA A 18 -7.35 -12.16 5.35
N ASP A 19 -7.00 -12.61 4.15
CA ASP A 19 -6.30 -13.84 3.82
C ASP A 19 -4.79 -13.65 3.61
N ASP A 20 -4.29 -12.42 3.69
CA ASP A 20 -2.87 -12.10 3.54
C ASP A 20 -2.08 -12.06 4.85
N ILE A 21 -0.80 -12.40 4.75
CA ILE A 21 0.16 -12.29 5.86
C ILE A 21 0.88 -10.94 5.77
N CYS A 22 0.81 -10.15 6.86
CA CYS A 22 1.52 -8.88 6.95
C CYS A 22 2.93 -9.08 7.49
N GLU A 23 3.93 -8.58 6.76
CA GLU A 23 5.28 -8.43 7.29
C GLU A 23 5.29 -7.58 8.57
N PRO A 24 5.92 -8.01 9.68
CA PRO A 24 5.85 -7.34 10.97
C PRO A 24 6.27 -5.86 10.94
N THR A 25 7.18 -5.50 10.03
CA THR A 25 7.73 -4.14 9.89
C THR A 25 7.06 -3.31 8.80
N ARG A 26 6.01 -3.82 8.13
CA ARG A 26 5.38 -3.16 6.97
C ARG A 26 4.93 -1.74 7.30
N PHE A 27 4.09 -1.60 8.32
CA PHE A 27 3.47 -0.30 8.64
C PHE A 27 4.50 0.72 9.13
N GLN A 28 5.47 0.28 9.96
CA GLN A 28 6.55 1.14 10.42
C GLN A 28 7.29 1.76 9.22
N LYS A 29 7.73 0.93 8.27
CA LYS A 29 8.45 1.41 7.08
C LYS A 29 7.62 2.34 6.20
N GLN A 30 6.31 2.09 6.09
CA GLN A 30 5.41 2.97 5.33
C GLN A 30 5.23 4.32 6.01
N ILE A 31 5.14 4.37 7.34
CA ILE A 31 5.05 5.61 8.12
C ILE A 31 6.36 6.40 7.99
N GLU A 32 7.51 5.76 8.21
CA GLU A 32 8.84 6.38 8.04
C GLU A 32 9.01 6.96 6.62
N TYR A 33 8.47 6.26 5.61
CA TYR A 33 8.46 6.74 4.24
C TYR A 33 7.62 7.99 4.05
N PHE A 34 6.43 8.08 4.66
CA PHE A 34 5.60 9.29 4.61
C PHE A 34 6.24 10.47 5.33
N GLU A 35 6.85 10.24 6.50
CA GLU A 35 7.57 11.26 7.27
C GLU A 35 8.74 11.83 6.47
N SER A 36 9.49 10.96 5.80
CA SER A 36 10.63 11.34 4.94
C SER A 36 10.19 11.97 3.61
N ASN A 37 8.93 11.79 3.19
CA ASN A 37 8.41 12.26 1.90
C ASN A 37 7.06 12.99 2.09
N PRO A 38 7.07 14.21 2.64
CA PRO A 38 5.85 14.90 3.08
C PRO A 38 4.91 15.34 1.95
N HIS A 39 5.27 15.13 0.69
CA HIS A 39 4.45 15.41 -0.49
C HIS A 39 3.73 14.15 -1.03
N VAL A 40 3.96 12.99 -0.43
CA VAL A 40 3.37 11.72 -0.86
C VAL A 40 2.10 11.41 -0.05
N ALA A 41 0.98 11.22 -0.74
CA ALA A 41 -0.31 10.89 -0.12
C ALA A 41 -0.61 9.38 -0.11
N VAL A 42 0.06 8.59 -0.95
CA VAL A 42 -0.19 7.15 -1.09
C VAL A 42 1.11 6.40 -1.36
N CYS A 43 1.29 5.25 -0.71
CA CYS A 43 2.40 4.34 -0.96
C CYS A 43 1.93 2.88 -0.91
N GLY A 44 2.75 1.97 -1.40
CA GLY A 44 2.51 0.52 -1.31
C GLY A 44 3.83 -0.23 -1.33
N THR A 45 3.77 -1.53 -1.08
CA THR A 45 4.96 -2.39 -1.03
C THR A 45 4.91 -3.49 -2.08
N GLN A 46 6.06 -4.14 -2.30
CA GLN A 46 6.11 -5.42 -2.99
C GLN A 46 5.37 -6.48 -2.15
N VAL A 47 4.91 -7.53 -2.84
CA VAL A 47 4.29 -8.70 -2.20
C VAL A 47 5.00 -9.96 -2.67
N THR A 48 5.00 -10.97 -1.81
CA THR A 48 5.37 -12.33 -2.16
C THR A 48 4.08 -13.13 -2.25
N GLU A 49 3.70 -13.54 -3.46
CA GLU A 49 2.59 -14.47 -3.67
C GLU A 49 3.06 -15.84 -3.17
N PHE A 50 2.24 -16.52 -2.37
CA PHE A 50 2.50 -17.85 -1.84
C PHE A 50 1.33 -18.78 -2.17
N HIS A 51 1.64 -20.05 -2.42
CA HIS A 51 0.66 -21.07 -2.77
C HIS A 51 0.82 -22.30 -1.86
N ASP A 52 -0.25 -23.09 -1.72
CA ASP A 52 -0.29 -24.28 -0.86
C ASP A 52 0.77 -25.34 -1.22
N ASN A 53 1.28 -25.32 -2.45
CA ASN A 53 2.36 -26.20 -2.90
C ASN A 53 3.77 -25.71 -2.52
N GLY A 54 3.89 -24.64 -1.73
CA GLY A 54 5.15 -24.04 -1.31
C GLY A 54 5.82 -23.15 -2.36
N TYR A 55 5.20 -22.94 -3.52
CA TYR A 55 5.70 -22.01 -4.53
C TYR A 55 5.54 -20.57 -4.05
N THR A 56 6.60 -19.77 -4.21
CA THR A 56 6.59 -18.34 -3.92
C THR A 56 7.07 -17.52 -5.12
N GLN A 57 6.41 -16.40 -5.37
CA GLN A 57 6.80 -15.46 -6.43
C GLN A 57 6.77 -14.02 -5.90
N ILE A 58 7.85 -13.27 -6.11
CA ILE A 58 7.87 -11.85 -5.76
C ILE A 58 7.22 -11.05 -6.88
N LYS A 59 6.11 -10.39 -6.56
CA LYS A 59 5.46 -9.44 -7.46
C LYS A 59 5.96 -8.03 -7.20
N LYS A 60 6.85 -7.59 -8.09
CA LYS A 60 7.42 -6.25 -8.05
C LYS A 60 6.56 -5.29 -8.84
N ASN A 61 6.06 -4.25 -8.19
CA ASN A 61 5.57 -3.08 -8.89
C ASN A 61 6.74 -2.15 -9.24
N THR A 62 6.53 -1.35 -10.27
CA THR A 62 7.51 -0.35 -10.68
C THR A 62 7.61 0.77 -9.64
N ASN A 63 8.82 1.14 -9.27
CA ASN A 63 9.07 2.29 -8.39
C ASN A 63 9.11 3.61 -9.17
N ARG A 64 8.84 3.60 -10.47
CA ARG A 64 8.89 4.79 -11.32
C ARG A 64 7.54 5.50 -11.36
N THR A 65 7.45 6.64 -10.70
CA THR A 65 6.27 7.51 -10.63
C THR A 65 5.66 7.82 -12.00
N SER A 66 6.50 8.05 -13.03
CA SER A 66 6.03 8.32 -14.40
C SER A 66 5.28 7.14 -15.03
N HIS A 67 5.58 5.91 -14.63
CA HIS A 67 4.88 4.71 -15.09
C HIS A 67 3.57 4.51 -14.32
N LEU A 68 3.52 4.90 -13.04
CA LEU A 68 2.29 4.85 -12.24
C LEU A 68 1.23 5.79 -12.83
N TYR A 69 1.57 7.05 -13.11
CA TYR A 69 0.63 8.03 -13.69
C TYR A 69 0.07 7.61 -15.04
N LYS A 70 0.86 6.98 -15.91
CA LYS A 70 0.38 6.51 -17.23
C LYS A 70 -0.60 5.36 -17.13
N ASN A 71 -0.50 4.54 -16.09
CA ASN A 71 -1.30 3.32 -15.93
C ASN A 71 -2.46 3.49 -14.97
N ILE A 72 -2.48 4.51 -14.11
CA ILE A 72 -3.46 4.66 -13.03
C ILE A 72 -4.91 4.72 -13.54
N ILE A 73 -5.14 5.26 -14.74
CA ILE A 73 -6.46 5.30 -15.39
C ILE A 73 -6.89 3.89 -15.86
N LYS A 74 -5.95 3.02 -16.21
CA LYS A 74 -6.20 1.69 -16.76
C LYS A 74 -6.23 0.59 -15.70
N ARG A 75 -5.45 0.74 -14.63
CA ARG A 75 -5.32 -0.25 -13.55
C ARG A 75 -4.76 0.41 -12.29
N CYS A 76 -5.05 -0.19 -11.15
CA CYS A 76 -4.41 0.19 -9.90
C CYS A 76 -2.89 -0.04 -10.01
N PRO A 77 -2.05 0.98 -9.75
CA PRO A 77 -0.60 0.84 -9.83
C PRO A 77 0.01 0.24 -8.55
N PHE A 78 -0.81 -0.05 -7.54
CA PHE A 78 -0.41 -0.61 -6.25
C PHE A 78 -0.88 -2.05 -6.09
N ASN A 79 -0.11 -2.84 -5.32
CA ASN A 79 -0.60 -4.11 -4.83
C ASN A 79 -1.68 -3.82 -3.79
N HIS A 80 -2.89 -4.30 -4.05
CA HIS A 80 -4.05 -4.03 -3.22
C HIS A 80 -3.85 -4.25 -1.72
N PRO A 81 -3.24 -5.35 -1.24
CA PRO A 81 -3.16 -5.61 0.20
C PRO A 81 -2.05 -4.83 0.91
N THR A 82 -1.33 -3.96 0.20
CA THR A 82 -0.20 -3.21 0.78
C THR A 82 -0.36 -1.71 0.64
N VAL A 83 -1.42 -1.21 -0.01
CA VAL A 83 -1.61 0.23 -0.18
C VAL A 83 -1.94 0.91 1.14
N MET A 84 -1.25 2.02 1.42
CA MET A 84 -1.48 2.87 2.57
C MET A 84 -1.65 4.32 2.11
N PHE A 85 -2.58 5.03 2.74
CA PHE A 85 -2.93 6.41 2.47
C PHE A 85 -2.59 7.26 3.70
N ASN A 86 -2.01 8.43 3.45
CA ASN A 86 -1.85 9.49 4.44
C ASN A 86 -2.93 10.56 4.21
N LEU A 87 -3.83 10.72 5.18
CA LEU A 87 -4.97 11.65 5.07
C LEU A 87 -4.63 13.09 5.50
N SER A 88 -3.40 13.34 5.96
CA SER A 88 -2.92 14.70 6.21
C SER A 88 -2.46 15.44 4.94
N LYS A 89 -2.64 14.82 3.76
CA LYS A 89 -2.15 15.30 2.46
C LYS A 89 -3.29 15.46 1.47
#